data_AF-A0A090PZZ4-F1
#
_entry.id   AF-A0A090PZZ4-F1
#
_cell.length_a   1.000
_cell.length_b   1.000
_cell.length_c   1.000
_cell.angle_alpha   90.00
_cell.angle_beta   90.00
_cell.angle_gamma   90.00
#
_symmetry.space_group_name_H-M   'P 1'
#
loop_
_entity.id
_entity.type
_entity.pdbx_description
1 polymer ?
#
loop_
_entity_poly.entity_id
_entity_poly.type
_entity_poly.pdbx_seq_one_letter_code
_entity_poly.pdbx_strand_id
1 'polypeptide(L)'
;MSIGSFIASVFYKYHLKEKFKSVLIIGFFVVGILLIYHSSWFLMILYRTTDIELFKSVAYYNYLITRLGNVFILFGTFYALERFFKDSKLLIIGQKTLSIYVIHFIIIYGSFTGFGLHQLIGKTLNPYTAIIGAFTFILIVCALALYGARTNKFLYSKAREYFKTES
;
A
#
# COMPACT_ATOMS: atom_id res chain seq x y z
N MET A 1 -2.01 9.67 -15.24
CA MET A 1 -3.36 9.15 -14.92
C MET A 1 -3.90 8.14 -15.94
N SER A 2 -3.47 8.14 -17.21
CA SER A 2 -4.01 7.28 -18.27
C SER A 2 -3.78 5.77 -18.10
N ILE A 3 -2.56 5.33 -17.75
CA ILE A 3 -2.22 3.90 -17.63
C ILE A 3 -3.03 3.20 -16.53
N GLY A 4 -3.20 3.84 -15.37
CA GLY A 4 -3.99 3.29 -14.28
C GLY A 4 -5.47 3.14 -14.63
N SER A 5 -6.03 4.10 -15.37
CA SER A 5 -7.41 4.05 -15.89
C SER A 5 -7.60 2.92 -16.90
N PHE A 6 -6.62 2.71 -17.80
CA PHE A 6 -6.63 1.59 -18.74
C PHE A 6 -6.62 0.24 -18.03
N ILE A 7 -5.72 0.05 -17.05
CA ILE A 7 -5.67 -1.17 -16.24
C ILE A 7 -7.01 -1.38 -15.51
N ALA A 8 -7.57 -0.34 -14.90
CA ALA A 8 -8.86 -0.42 -14.20
C ALA A 8 -10.02 -0.81 -15.14
N SER A 9 -10.06 -0.29 -16.36
CA SER A 9 -11.07 -0.64 -17.37
C SER A 9 -10.96 -2.11 -17.81
N VAL A 10 -9.74 -2.61 -18.01
CA VAL A 10 -9.49 -4.03 -18.31
C VAL A 10 -9.95 -4.92 -17.15
N PHE A 11 -9.65 -4.53 -15.91
CA PHE A 11 -10.13 -5.23 -14.70
C PHE A 11 -11.66 -5.29 -14.64
N TYR A 12 -12.34 -4.16 -14.86
CA TYR A 12 -13.80 -4.08 -14.82
C TYR A 12 -14.45 -4.97 -15.88
N LYS A 13 -13.89 -5.00 -17.10
CA LYS A 13 -14.45 -5.75 -18.22
C LYS A 13 -14.33 -7.27 -18.09
N TYR A 14 -13.27 -7.77 -17.47
CA TYR A 14 -12.94 -9.20 -17.47
C TYR A 14 -13.02 -9.87 -16.09
N HIS A 15 -13.34 -9.12 -15.03
CA HIS A 15 -13.51 -9.62 -13.66
C HIS A 15 -14.42 -10.87 -13.55
N LEU A 16 -15.46 -10.98 -14.38
CA LEU A 16 -16.45 -12.06 -14.36
C LEU A 16 -15.94 -13.41 -14.90
N LYS A 17 -14.76 -13.48 -15.53
CA LYS A 17 -14.23 -14.76 -16.05
C LYS A 17 -13.41 -15.49 -14.98
N GLU A 18 -13.72 -16.76 -14.74
CA GLU A 18 -13.08 -17.56 -13.68
C GLU A 18 -11.54 -17.64 -13.78
N LYS A 19 -11.00 -17.66 -15.01
CA LYS A 19 -9.54 -17.72 -15.24
C LYS A 19 -8.85 -16.35 -15.24
N PHE A 20 -9.59 -15.25 -15.14
CA PHE A 20 -9.05 -13.89 -15.28
C PHE A 20 -7.98 -13.58 -14.23
N LYS A 21 -8.19 -14.04 -12.99
CA LYS A 21 -7.24 -13.84 -11.89
C LYS A 21 -5.86 -14.45 -12.20
N SER A 22 -5.82 -15.72 -12.60
CA SER A 22 -4.55 -16.38 -12.92
C SER A 22 -3.85 -15.73 -14.11
N VAL A 23 -4.60 -15.35 -15.15
CA VAL A 23 -4.06 -14.64 -16.32
C VAL A 23 -3.45 -13.30 -15.93
N LEU A 24 -4.08 -12.54 -15.04
CA LEU A 24 -3.55 -11.27 -14.55
C LEU A 24 -2.27 -11.43 -13.74
N ILE A 25 -2.23 -12.40 -12.81
CA ILE A 25 -1.04 -12.67 -12.00
C ILE A 25 0.13 -13.01 -12.92
N ILE A 26 -0.07 -13.96 -13.85
CA ILE A 26 0.93 -14.35 -14.82
C ILE A 26 1.35 -13.15 -15.69
N GLY A 27 0.38 -12.34 -16.15
CA GLY A 27 0.64 -11.14 -16.92
C GLY A 27 1.55 -10.15 -16.18
N PHE A 28 1.30 -9.88 -14.90
CA PHE A 28 2.15 -9.01 -14.09
C PHE A 28 3.56 -9.57 -13.90
N PHE A 29 3.71 -10.88 -13.70
CA PHE A 29 5.03 -11.50 -13.61
C PHE A 29 5.80 -11.46 -14.93
N VAL A 30 5.15 -11.82 -16.05
CA VAL A 30 5.77 -11.83 -17.38
C VAL A 30 6.19 -10.41 -17.78
N VAL A 31 5.28 -9.45 -17.67
CA VAL A 31 5.58 -8.04 -17.98
C VAL A 31 6.66 -7.50 -17.04
N GLY A 32 6.59 -7.79 -15.74
CA GLY A 32 7.59 -7.38 -14.76
C GLY A 32 8.99 -7.90 -15.09
N ILE A 33 9.13 -9.18 -15.39
CA ILE A 33 10.43 -9.81 -15.76
C ILE A 33 10.95 -9.21 -17.08
N LEU A 34 10.10 -9.05 -18.09
CA LEU A 34 10.49 -8.42 -19.36
C LEU A 34 10.98 -6.98 -19.14
N LEU A 35 10.31 -6.21 -18.28
CA LEU A 35 10.74 -4.85 -17.96
C LEU A 35 12.05 -4.80 -17.19
N ILE A 36 12.36 -5.81 -16.37
CA ILE A 36 13.62 -5.84 -15.60
C ILE A 36 14.80 -6.22 -16.50
N TYR A 37 14.64 -7.25 -17.33
CA TYR A 37 15.77 -7.83 -18.07
C TYR A 37 15.89 -7.37 -19.53
N HIS A 38 14.78 -7.06 -20.19
CA HIS A 38 14.75 -6.86 -21.65
C HIS A 38 14.54 -5.40 -22.08
N SER A 39 14.18 -4.52 -21.15
CA SER A 39 13.86 -3.11 -21.43
C SER A 39 15.02 -2.31 -22.01
N SER A 40 16.26 -2.49 -21.51
CA SER A 40 17.45 -1.80 -22.07
C SER A 40 17.72 -2.19 -23.52
N TRP A 41 17.55 -3.47 -23.86
CA TRP A 41 17.73 -3.95 -25.23
C TRP A 41 16.67 -3.37 -26.16
N PHE A 42 15.41 -3.37 -25.74
CA PHE A 42 14.29 -2.80 -26.49
C PHE A 42 14.49 -1.30 -26.78
N LEU A 43 14.88 -0.52 -25.77
CA LEU A 43 15.16 0.91 -25.94
C LEU A 43 16.32 1.18 -26.92
N MET A 44 17.36 0.34 -26.91
CA MET A 44 18.49 0.47 -27.82
C MET A 44 18.13 0.12 -29.28
N ILE A 45 17.13 -0.73 -29.49
CA ILE A 45 16.55 -0.98 -30.82
C ILE A 45 15.76 0.22 -31.32
N LEU A 46 14.95 0.83 -30.45
CA LEU A 46 14.25 2.08 -30.79
C LEU A 46 15.24 3.19 -31.14
N TYR A 47 16.33 3.33 -30.37
CA TYR A 47 17.39 4.28 -30.70
C TYR A 47 17.95 4.04 -32.11
N ARG A 48 18.31 2.79 -32.45
CA ARG A 48 18.84 2.46 -33.78
C ARG A 48 17.87 2.70 -34.94
N THR A 49 16.57 2.75 -34.66
CA THR A 49 15.54 2.96 -35.70
C THR A 49 15.16 4.42 -35.84
N THR A 50 15.23 5.19 -34.75
CA THR A 50 14.71 6.57 -34.68
C THR A 50 15.82 7.63 -34.55
N ASP A 51 17.06 7.22 -34.27
CA ASP A 51 18.24 8.06 -34.00
C ASP A 51 18.08 9.09 -32.85
N ILE A 52 17.04 8.93 -32.02
CA ILE A 52 16.77 9.83 -30.89
C ILE A 52 17.66 9.48 -29.70
N GLU A 53 18.60 10.36 -29.35
CA GLU A 53 19.56 10.17 -28.25
C GLU A 53 18.91 9.91 -26.88
N LEU A 54 17.69 10.41 -26.65
CA LEU A 54 16.95 10.15 -25.41
C LEU A 54 16.76 8.65 -25.15
N PHE A 55 16.47 7.85 -26.18
CA PHE A 55 16.30 6.40 -26.00
C PHE A 55 17.59 5.71 -25.59
N LYS A 56 18.74 6.17 -26.10
CA LYS A 56 20.06 5.70 -25.68
C LYS A 56 20.31 6.06 -24.21
N SER A 57 20.09 7.32 -23.82
CA SER A 57 20.28 7.77 -22.45
C SER A 57 19.39 7.01 -21.45
N VAL A 58 18.13 6.76 -21.79
CA VAL A 58 17.21 5.95 -20.96
C VAL A 58 17.61 4.47 -20.95
N ALA A 59 18.11 3.91 -22.05
CA ALA A 59 18.60 2.54 -22.10
C ALA A 59 19.81 2.29 -21.19
N TYR A 60 20.71 3.27 -21.10
CA TYR A 60 21.88 3.26 -20.19
C TYR A 60 21.48 3.53 -18.73
N TYR A 61 20.59 4.49 -18.48
CA TYR A 61 20.09 4.83 -17.14
C TYR A 61 18.69 4.28 -16.88
N ASN A 62 18.56 2.96 -17.04
CA ASN A 62 17.26 2.29 -17.07
C ASN A 62 16.64 2.02 -15.69
N TYR A 63 17.00 2.81 -14.68
CA TYR A 63 16.58 2.60 -13.30
C TYR A 63 15.05 2.66 -13.12
N LEU A 64 14.40 3.60 -13.80
CA LEU A 64 12.95 3.83 -13.66
C LEU A 64 12.13 2.65 -14.21
N ILE A 65 12.50 2.10 -15.36
CA ILE A 65 11.76 0.99 -15.97
C ILE A 65 12.00 -0.30 -15.19
N THR A 66 13.23 -0.54 -14.75
CA THR A 66 13.53 -1.70 -13.88
C THR A 66 12.78 -1.60 -12.55
N ARG A 67 12.69 -0.41 -11.93
CA ARG A 67 11.84 -0.19 -10.75
C ARG A 67 10.37 -0.45 -11.04
N LEU A 68 9.86 -0.01 -12.19
CA LEU A 68 8.48 -0.27 -12.58
C LEU A 68 8.22 -1.77 -12.76
N GLY A 69 9.19 -2.50 -13.32
CA GLY A 69 9.17 -3.96 -13.39
C GLY A 69 9.05 -4.60 -12.00
N ASN A 70 9.87 -4.16 -11.02
CA ASN A 70 9.77 -4.61 -9.64
C ASN A 70 8.38 -4.36 -9.02
N VAL A 71 7.76 -3.21 -9.33
CA VAL A 71 6.39 -2.90 -8.88
C VAL A 71 5.38 -3.89 -9.45
N PHE A 72 5.49 -4.27 -10.73
CA PHE A 72 4.62 -5.30 -11.32
C PHE A 72 4.81 -6.67 -10.67
N ILE A 73 6.05 -7.08 -10.37
CA ILE A 73 6.32 -8.33 -9.64
C ILE A 73 5.66 -8.30 -8.25
N LEU A 74 5.78 -7.19 -7.53
CA LEU A 74 5.12 -7.01 -6.24
C LEU A 74 3.60 -7.07 -6.37
N PHE A 75 3.00 -6.41 -7.36
CA PHE A 75 1.55 -6.48 -7.59
C PHE A 75 1.08 -7.90 -7.92
N GLY A 76 1.80 -8.63 -8.79
CA GLY A 76 1.51 -10.04 -9.06
C GLY A 76 1.58 -10.89 -7.78
N THR A 77 2.56 -10.63 -6.92
CA THR A 77 2.76 -11.35 -5.65
C THR A 77 1.64 -11.06 -4.65
N PHE A 78 1.33 -9.78 -4.40
CA PHE A 78 0.23 -9.41 -3.50
C PHE A 78 -1.13 -9.90 -4.00
N TYR A 79 -1.35 -9.88 -5.32
CA TYR A 79 -2.60 -10.36 -5.90
C TYR A 79 -2.72 -11.90 -5.86
N ALA A 80 -1.61 -12.62 -5.96
CA ALA A 80 -1.58 -14.06 -5.69
C ALA A 80 -1.90 -14.37 -4.22
N LEU A 81 -1.35 -13.59 -3.29
CA LEU A 81 -1.57 -13.73 -1.86
C LEU A 81 -2.93 -13.20 -1.37
N GLU A 82 -3.72 -12.55 -2.24
CA GLU A 82 -5.03 -11.97 -1.91
C GLU A 82 -5.93 -12.93 -1.12
N ARG A 83 -5.94 -14.23 -1.45
CA ARG A 83 -6.78 -15.23 -0.75
C ARG A 83 -6.45 -15.33 0.74
N PHE A 84 -5.20 -15.11 1.13
CA PHE A 84 -4.78 -15.10 2.54
C PHE A 84 -5.20 -13.83 3.28
N PHE A 85 -5.42 -12.73 2.55
CA PHE A 85 -5.76 -11.42 3.13
C PHE A 85 -7.24 -11.09 3.09
N LYS A 86 -8.05 -11.78 2.26
CA LYS A 86 -9.45 -11.45 1.98
C LYS A 86 -10.36 -11.46 3.23
N ASP A 87 -10.12 -12.39 4.15
CA ASP A 87 -10.88 -12.52 5.40
C ASP A 87 -10.19 -11.86 6.61
N SER A 88 -9.08 -11.16 6.38
CA SER A 88 -8.20 -10.72 7.46
C SER A 88 -8.49 -9.30 7.93
N LYS A 89 -8.45 -9.11 9.26
CA LYS A 89 -8.46 -7.79 9.93
C LYS A 89 -7.39 -6.85 9.38
N LEU A 90 -6.34 -7.37 8.74
CA LEU A 90 -5.28 -6.63 8.05
C LEU A 90 -5.81 -5.69 6.95
N LEU A 91 -6.85 -6.07 6.21
CA LEU A 91 -7.40 -5.25 5.13
C LEU A 91 -8.10 -4.00 5.70
N ILE A 92 -8.73 -4.14 6.87
CA ILE A 92 -9.36 -3.04 7.61
C ILE A 92 -8.29 -2.08 8.16
N ILE A 93 -7.15 -2.61 8.63
CA ILE A 93 -5.99 -1.81 9.06
C ILE A 93 -5.48 -0.96 7.86
N GLY A 94 -5.30 -1.59 6.69
CA GLY A 94 -4.84 -0.92 5.48
C GLY A 94 -5.74 0.22 5.00
N GLN A 95 -7.06 0.09 5.15
CA GLN A 95 -8.02 1.17 4.83
C GLN A 95 -8.01 2.33 5.84
N LYS A 96 -7.42 2.12 7.02
CA LYS A 96 -7.35 3.10 8.11
C LYS A 96 -5.92 3.60 8.36
N THR A 97 -5.03 3.50 7.37
CA THR A 97 -3.63 3.95 7.45
C THR A 97 -3.51 5.42 7.84
N LEU A 98 -4.39 6.29 7.34
CA LEU A 98 -4.44 7.70 7.77
C LEU A 98 -4.75 7.83 9.27
N SER A 99 -5.76 7.12 9.75
CA SER A 99 -6.13 7.16 11.18
C SER A 99 -5.05 6.56 12.07
N ILE A 100 -4.44 5.44 11.66
CA ILE A 100 -3.31 4.80 12.36
C ILE A 100 -2.13 5.76 12.43
N TYR A 101 -1.80 6.42 11.33
CA TYR A 101 -0.72 7.40 11.26
C TYR A 101 -0.95 8.56 12.23
N VAL A 102 -2.17 9.11 12.24
CA VAL A 102 -2.53 10.22 13.15
C VAL A 102 -2.44 9.77 14.62
N ILE A 103 -2.99 8.60 14.97
CA ILE A 103 -2.91 8.07 16.34
C ILE A 103 -1.45 7.83 16.76
N HIS A 104 -0.65 7.21 15.89
CA HIS A 104 0.78 7.00 16.09
C HIS A 104 1.50 8.32 16.38
N PHE A 105 1.26 9.32 15.53
CA PHE A 105 1.87 10.64 15.65
C PHE A 105 1.47 11.33 16.96
N ILE A 106 0.19 11.26 17.34
CA ILE A 106 -0.31 11.80 18.60
C ILE A 106 0.38 11.14 19.80
N ILE A 107 0.54 9.81 19.82
CA ILE A 107 1.11 9.11 20.98
C ILE A 107 2.63 9.31 21.08
N ILE A 108 3.37 9.23 19.96
CA ILE A 108 4.84 9.38 20.00
C ILE A 108 5.23 10.84 20.25
N TYR A 109 4.62 11.77 19.53
CA TYR A 109 5.05 13.17 19.51
C TYR A 109 4.21 14.08 20.41
N GLY A 110 3.07 13.61 20.94
CA GLY A 110 2.25 14.39 21.88
C GLY A 110 1.52 15.56 21.19
N SER A 111 0.97 15.30 20.00
CA SER A 111 0.56 16.32 19.00
C SER A 111 -0.19 17.56 19.51
N PHE A 112 -1.02 17.49 20.55
CA PHE A 112 -1.81 18.64 21.04
C PHE A 112 -1.47 19.12 22.45
N THR A 113 -0.78 18.31 23.25
CA THR A 113 -0.45 18.62 24.65
C THR A 113 1.05 18.81 24.88
N GLY A 114 1.90 18.55 23.88
CA GLY A 114 3.36 18.70 23.96
C GLY A 114 4.07 17.61 24.76
N PHE A 115 3.33 16.67 25.36
CA PHE A 115 3.88 15.54 26.11
C PHE A 115 3.82 14.26 25.25
N GLY A 116 4.90 13.98 24.53
CA GLY A 116 5.06 12.77 23.71
C GLY A 116 5.90 11.70 24.41
N LEU A 117 5.62 10.42 24.10
CA LEU A 117 6.38 9.28 24.63
C LEU A 117 7.89 9.38 24.31
N HIS A 118 8.24 10.00 23.17
CA HIS A 118 9.62 10.30 22.79
C HIS A 118 10.33 11.17 23.83
N GLN A 119 9.65 12.16 24.41
CA GLN A 119 10.21 13.10 25.39
C GLN A 119 10.53 12.42 26.72
N LEU A 120 9.68 11.46 27.12
CA LEU A 120 9.72 10.79 28.43
C LEU A 120 10.67 9.59 28.45
N ILE A 121 10.75 8.84 27.36
CA ILE A 121 11.38 7.51 27.32
C ILE A 121 12.51 7.45 26.27
N GLY A 122 12.55 8.36 25.29
CA GLY A 122 13.48 8.26 24.16
C GLY A 122 14.97 8.43 24.47
N LYS A 123 15.34 9.03 25.62
CA LYS A 123 16.74 9.41 25.91
C LYS A 123 17.56 8.38 26.70
N THR A 124 16.94 7.36 27.29
CA THR A 124 17.60 6.45 28.25
C THR A 124 17.36 4.97 27.94
N LEU A 125 16.81 4.64 26.77
CA LEU A 125 16.39 3.28 26.47
C LEU A 125 17.49 2.41 25.88
N ASN A 126 17.71 1.27 26.54
CA ASN A 126 18.54 0.18 26.03
C ASN A 126 17.91 -0.39 24.74
N PRO A 127 18.70 -0.67 23.68
CA PRO A 127 18.21 -1.17 22.38
C PRO A 127 17.25 -2.37 22.48
N TYR A 128 17.46 -3.31 23.41
CA TYR A 128 16.56 -4.44 23.59
C TYR A 128 15.16 -4.02 24.08
N THR A 129 15.12 -3.11 25.05
CA THR A 129 13.86 -2.55 25.57
C THR A 129 13.16 -1.71 24.51
N ALA A 130 13.91 -1.01 23.66
CA ALA A 130 13.37 -0.23 22.55
C ALA A 130 12.67 -1.11 21.50
N ILE A 131 13.24 -2.27 21.16
CA ILE A 131 12.62 -3.22 20.21
C ILE A 131 11.29 -3.73 20.76
N ILE A 132 11.28 -4.18 22.02
CA ILE A 132 10.07 -4.69 22.68
C ILE A 132 9.01 -3.58 22.81
N GLY A 133 9.44 -2.38 23.18
CA GLY A 133 8.58 -1.20 23.26
C GLY A 133 7.96 -0.83 21.91
N ALA A 134 8.76 -0.85 20.83
CA ALA A 134 8.28 -0.58 19.48
C ALA A 134 7.24 -1.61 19.01
N PHE A 135 7.49 -2.90 19.26
CA PHE A 135 6.54 -3.97 18.93
C PHE A 135 5.21 -3.81 19.69
N THR A 136 5.30 -3.57 21.00
CA THR A 136 4.13 -3.35 21.86
C THR A 136 3.35 -2.13 21.42
N PHE A 137 4.04 -1.05 21.07
CA PHE A 137 3.46 0.18 20.58
C PHE A 137 2.69 -0.03 19.28
N ILE A 138 3.27 -0.72 18.29
CA ILE A 138 2.60 -1.03 17.02
C ILE A 138 1.34 -1.87 17.27
N LEU A 139 1.40 -2.86 18.16
CA LEU A 139 0.23 -3.66 18.53
C LEU A 139 -0.89 -2.80 19.15
N ILE A 140 -0.55 -1.87 20.04
CA ILE A 140 -1.50 -0.95 20.67
C ILE A 140 -2.15 -0.03 19.63
N VAL A 141 -1.37 0.61 18.76
CA VAL A 141 -1.91 1.52 17.74
C VAL A 141 -2.82 0.77 16.77
N CYS A 142 -2.42 -0.43 16.33
CA CYS A 142 -3.25 -1.29 15.48
C CYS A 142 -4.54 -1.70 16.19
N ALA A 143 -4.49 -2.07 17.47
CA ALA A 143 -5.67 -2.40 18.25
C ALA A 143 -6.61 -1.18 18.38
N LEU A 144 -6.10 -0.01 18.76
CA LEU A 144 -6.87 1.22 18.89
C LEU A 144 -7.56 1.63 17.58
N ALA A 145 -6.85 1.55 16.45
CA ALA A 145 -7.43 1.86 15.15
C ALA A 145 -8.57 0.90 14.76
N LEU A 146 -8.44 -0.38 15.10
CA LEU A 146 -9.48 -1.39 14.86
C LEU A 146 -10.69 -1.22 15.79
N TYR A 147 -10.47 -0.92 17.08
CA TYR A 147 -11.55 -0.71 18.04
C TYR A 147 -12.27 0.63 17.85
N GLY A 148 -11.54 1.72 17.58
CA GLY A 148 -12.14 3.03 17.29
C GLY A 148 -13.06 2.99 16.07
N ALA A 149 -12.76 2.17 15.07
CA ALA A 149 -13.63 1.95 13.90
C ALA A 149 -14.94 1.22 14.25
N ARG A 150 -14.96 0.34 15.27
CA ARG A 150 -16.20 -0.30 15.76
C ARG A 150 -17.08 0.69 16.53
N THR A 151 -16.48 1.52 17.38
CA THR A 151 -17.22 2.52 18.18
C THR A 151 -17.88 3.58 17.30
N ASN A 152 -17.23 4.02 16.21
CA ASN A 152 -17.85 4.98 15.29
C ASN A 152 -19.10 4.43 14.59
N LYS A 153 -19.15 3.13 14.23
CA LYS A 153 -20.37 2.53 13.68
C LYS A 153 -21.51 2.48 14.71
N PHE A 154 -21.18 2.19 15.97
CA PHE A 154 -22.15 2.12 17.07
C PHE A 154 -22.67 3.50 17.48
N LEU A 155 -21.81 4.52 17.50
CA LEU A 155 -22.19 5.90 17.77
C LEU A 155 -23.08 6.47 16.65
N TYR A 156 -22.75 6.22 15.38
CA TYR A 156 -23.58 6.65 14.26
C TYR A 156 -24.94 5.95 14.20
N SER A 157 -25.01 4.66 14.53
CA SER A 157 -26.29 3.95 14.58
C SER A 157 -27.19 4.49 15.68
N LYS A 158 -26.65 4.75 16.88
CA LYS A 158 -27.40 5.35 17.99
C LYS A 158 -27.83 6.79 17.69
N ALA A 159 -26.94 7.62 17.15
CA ALA A 159 -27.29 9.00 16.79
C ALA A 159 -28.41 9.04 15.75
N ARG A 160 -28.39 8.14 14.75
CA ARG A 160 -29.46 8.02 13.75
C ARG A 160 -30.78 7.57 14.35
N GLU A 161 -30.76 6.72 15.36
CA GLU A 161 -31.96 6.29 16.09
C GLU A 161 -32.59 7.46 16.86
N TYR A 162 -31.78 8.25 17.55
CA TYR A 162 -32.22 9.48 18.23
C TYR A 162 -32.85 10.50 17.28
N PHE A 163 -32.22 10.79 16.13
CA PHE A 163 -32.78 11.71 15.14
C PHE A 163 -34.04 11.18 14.43
N LYS A 164 -34.30 9.87 14.45
CA LYS A 164 -35.52 9.28 13.87
C LYS A 164 -36.69 9.23 14.85
N THR A 165 -36.44 9.35 16.14
CA THR A 165 -37.47 9.47 17.19
C THR A 165 -37.99 10.89 17.41
N GLU A 166 -37.37 11.90 16.80
CA GLU A 166 -37.78 13.31 16.88
C GLU A 166 -38.57 13.81 15.64
N SER A 167 -38.92 12.93 14.69
CA SER A 167 -39.79 13.22 13.52
C SER A 167 -41.07 12.40 13.54
#